data_AF-A0A9Q3UZD7-F1
#
_entry.id   AF-A0A9Q3UZD7-F1
#
_cell.length_a   1.000
_cell.length_b   1.000
_cell.length_c   1.000
_cell.angle_alpha   90.00
_cell.angle_beta   90.00
_cell.angle_gamma   90.00
#
_symmetry.space_group_name_H-M   'P 1'
#
loop_
_entity.id
_entity.type
_entity.pdbx_description
1 polymer ?
#
loop_
_entity_poly.entity_id
_entity_poly.type
_entity_poly.pdbx_seq_one_letter_code
_entity_poly.pdbx_strand_id
1 'polypeptide(L)'
;MKTLIYFFLPFIAISIQGQIGINTQTPEATLEVVGKPNDTNHYDGIIPPRITGNQLAAKTYSSAKKGAVVFVTSPATNLSGQAFISQSPGCIILTVIYGSHLYKKTH
;
A
#
# COMPACT_ATOMS: atom_id res chain seq x y z
N MET A 1 -13.36 -51.97 25.89
CA MET A 1 -12.42 -50.83 25.99
C MET A 1 -12.11 -50.31 24.60
N LYS A 2 -11.91 -48.99 24.49
CA LYS A 2 -11.29 -48.28 23.35
C LYS A 2 -12.19 -47.93 22.16
N THR A 3 -12.67 -46.68 22.25
CA THR A 3 -12.48 -45.62 21.24
C THR A 3 -12.97 -45.89 19.82
N LEU A 4 -14.20 -45.47 19.53
CA LEU A 4 -14.67 -45.20 18.17
C LEU A 4 -15.45 -43.89 18.04
N ILE A 5 -15.23 -42.97 18.99
CA ILE A 5 -15.72 -41.57 18.93
C ILE A 5 -14.51 -40.66 18.68
N TYR A 6 -13.78 -40.90 17.59
CA TYR A 6 -12.72 -39.99 17.12
C TYR A 6 -12.67 -39.94 15.58
N PHE A 7 -13.79 -40.16 14.88
CA PHE A 7 -13.83 -39.98 13.42
C PHE A 7 -14.55 -38.70 12.98
N PHE A 8 -15.09 -37.93 13.91
CA PHE A 8 -15.68 -36.62 13.61
C PHE A 8 -14.98 -35.56 14.47
N LEU A 9 -13.69 -35.36 14.22
CA LEU A 9 -13.06 -34.09 14.57
C LEU A 9 -13.32 -33.15 13.39
N PRO A 10 -14.29 -32.21 13.46
CA PRO A 10 -14.42 -31.21 12.41
C PRO A 10 -13.13 -30.38 12.40
N PHE A 11 -12.49 -30.35 11.23
CA PHE A 11 -11.41 -29.45 10.89
C PHE A 11 -11.98 -28.02 10.88
N ILE A 12 -12.00 -27.37 12.05
CA ILE A 12 -12.38 -25.96 12.17
C ILE A 12 -11.21 -25.15 11.60
N ALA A 13 -11.32 -24.75 10.34
CA ALA A 13 -10.45 -23.74 9.76
C ALA A 13 -10.83 -22.37 10.32
N ILE A 14 -10.09 -21.91 11.32
CA ILE A 14 -10.23 -20.55 11.86
C ILE A 14 -9.64 -19.60 10.82
N SER A 15 -10.50 -18.86 10.13
CA SER A 15 -10.08 -17.81 9.19
C SER A 15 -9.81 -16.55 9.98
N ILE A 16 -8.56 -16.34 10.40
CA ILE A 16 -8.17 -15.11 11.11
C ILE A 16 -8.05 -13.99 10.08
N GLN A 17 -9.00 -13.05 10.09
CA GLN A 17 -8.92 -11.83 9.29
C GLN A 17 -8.11 -10.82 10.11
N GLY A 18 -6.85 -10.64 9.77
CA GLY A 18 -6.03 -9.57 10.36
C GLY A 18 -6.56 -8.22 9.90
N GLN A 19 -7.46 -7.60 10.67
CA GLN A 19 -7.80 -6.19 10.48
C GLN A 19 -6.56 -5.35 10.79
N ILE A 20 -6.19 -4.46 9.86
CA ILE A 20 -5.06 -3.54 10.05
C ILE A 20 -5.63 -2.15 10.33
N GLY A 21 -6.36 -2.00 11.45
CA GLY A 21 -6.63 -0.68 12.01
C GLY A 21 -5.37 -0.17 12.71
N ILE A 22 -4.87 1.02 12.34
CA ILE A 22 -3.78 1.67 13.08
C ILE A 22 -4.44 2.71 13.98
N ASN A 23 -4.40 2.46 15.30
CA ASN A 23 -5.01 3.32 16.30
C ASN A 23 -6.55 3.38 16.24
N THR A 24 -7.22 2.33 15.73
CA THR A 24 -8.68 2.24 15.69
C THR A 24 -9.18 0.95 16.34
N GLN A 25 -9.98 1.06 17.41
CA GLN A 25 -10.51 -0.09 18.15
C GLN A 25 -11.63 -0.85 17.39
N THR A 26 -12.39 -0.12 16.58
CA THR A 26 -13.49 -0.65 15.76
C THR A 26 -13.39 -0.03 14.38
N PRO A 27 -12.55 -0.56 13.48
CA PRO A 27 -12.32 0.05 12.19
C PRO A 27 -13.55 -0.10 11.27
N GLU A 28 -13.98 1.00 10.66
CA GLU A 28 -15.10 1.10 9.71
C GLU A 28 -14.66 0.71 8.28
N ALA A 29 -13.35 0.53 8.07
CA ALA A 29 -12.76 0.10 6.80
C ALA A 29 -11.61 -0.89 7.02
N THR A 30 -11.22 -1.62 5.98
CA THR A 30 -10.11 -2.61 6.05
C THR A 30 -8.79 -2.02 6.55
N LEU A 31 -8.53 -0.74 6.25
CA LEU A 31 -7.43 0.05 6.79
C LEU A 31 -7.98 1.41 7.19
N GLU A 32 -7.99 1.68 8.49
CA GLU A 32 -8.36 2.97 9.07
C GLU A 32 -7.20 3.47 9.92
N VAL A 33 -6.88 4.76 9.77
CA VAL A 33 -5.83 5.44 10.53
C VAL A 33 -6.43 6.71 11.13
N VAL A 34 -6.67 6.68 12.44
CA VAL A 34 -7.25 7.81 13.18
C VAL A 34 -6.14 8.68 13.77
N GLY A 35 -6.13 9.95 13.38
CA GLY A 35 -5.18 10.95 13.86
C GLY A 35 -5.57 11.60 15.19
N LYS A 36 -4.69 12.47 15.70
CA LYS A 36 -4.88 13.25 16.93
C LYS A 36 -4.70 14.75 16.67
N PRO A 37 -5.70 15.43 16.09
CA PRO A 37 -5.54 16.80 15.56
C PRO A 37 -5.22 17.86 16.62
N ASN A 38 -5.47 17.58 17.90
CA ASN A 38 -5.25 18.51 19.01
C ASN A 38 -3.98 18.22 19.83
N ASP A 39 -3.24 17.16 19.50
CA ASP A 39 -1.99 16.81 20.19
C ASP A 39 -0.80 17.31 19.37
N THR A 40 -0.19 18.42 19.80
CA THR A 40 0.93 19.05 19.08
C THR A 40 2.22 18.23 19.10
N ASN A 41 2.29 17.18 19.92
CA ASN A 41 3.41 16.24 19.97
C ASN A 41 3.10 14.95 19.20
N HIS A 42 1.96 14.89 18.51
CA HIS A 42 1.58 13.79 17.66
C HIS A 42 1.63 14.21 16.19
N TYR A 43 2.41 13.48 15.39
CA TYR A 43 2.57 13.75 13.97
C TYR A 43 1.71 12.78 13.16
N ASP A 44 0.51 13.23 12.80
CA ASP A 44 -0.42 12.46 11.96
C ASP A 44 0.16 12.24 10.56
N GLY A 45 0.23 10.98 10.11
CA GLY A 45 0.62 10.68 8.74
C GLY A 45 1.00 9.23 8.47
N ILE A 46 1.09 8.91 7.17
CA ILE A 46 1.65 7.64 6.66
C ILE A 46 2.89 7.99 5.85
N ILE A 47 4.04 7.41 6.21
CA ILE A 47 5.28 7.58 5.45
C ILE A 47 5.45 6.38 4.50
N PRO A 48 5.17 6.54 3.19
CA PRO A 48 5.44 5.49 2.21
C PRO A 48 6.95 5.39 1.92
N PRO A 49 7.41 4.32 1.26
CA PRO A 49 8.80 4.20 0.80
C PRO A 49 9.25 5.43 -0.01
N ARG A 50 10.43 5.95 0.32
CA ARG A 50 11.05 7.08 -0.36
C ARG A 50 12.13 6.59 -1.33
N ILE A 51 12.00 6.92 -2.61
CA ILE A 51 12.93 6.49 -3.66
C ILE A 51 13.19 7.63 -4.65
N THR A 52 14.27 7.57 -5.42
CA THR A 52 14.50 8.50 -6.53
C THR A 52 13.70 8.07 -7.77
N GLY A 53 13.48 9.00 -8.71
CA GLY A 53 12.84 8.67 -9.99
C GLY A 53 13.62 7.62 -10.79
N ASN A 54 14.95 7.63 -10.69
CA ASN A 54 15.81 6.59 -11.31
C ASN A 54 15.61 5.21 -10.66
N GLN A 55 15.49 5.16 -9.33
CA GLN A 55 15.18 3.92 -8.61
C GLN A 55 13.77 3.40 -8.92
N LEU A 56 12.81 4.31 -9.13
CA LEU A 56 11.47 3.96 -9.59
C LEU A 56 11.51 3.40 -11.02
N ALA A 57 12.28 4.01 -11.93
CA ALA A 57 12.44 3.55 -13.31
C ALA A 57 13.08 2.16 -13.40
N ALA A 58 13.96 1.81 -12.46
CA ALA A 58 14.61 0.50 -12.40
C ALA A 58 13.70 -0.62 -11.90
N LYS A 59 12.45 -0.33 -11.48
CA LYS A 59 11.51 -1.30 -10.91
C LYS A 59 10.30 -1.51 -11.81
N THR A 60 9.96 -2.77 -12.05
CA THR A 60 8.75 -3.13 -12.80
C THR A 60 7.54 -3.25 -11.87
N TYR A 61 6.61 -2.29 -11.96
CA TYR A 61 5.32 -2.36 -11.28
C TYR A 61 4.27 -2.96 -12.21
N SER A 62 4.05 -4.28 -12.09
CA SER A 62 3.03 -5.00 -12.85
C SER A 62 1.61 -4.75 -12.32
N SER A 63 0.58 -5.27 -13.00
CA SER A 63 -0.83 -5.15 -12.61
C SER A 63 -1.11 -5.58 -11.15
N ALA A 64 -0.39 -6.58 -10.65
CA ALA A 64 -0.49 -7.06 -9.27
C ALA A 64 0.01 -6.04 -8.22
N LYS A 65 0.71 -4.97 -8.65
CA LYS A 65 1.23 -3.89 -7.80
C LYS A 65 0.48 -2.57 -8.00
N LYS A 66 -0.69 -2.62 -8.66
CA LYS A 66 -1.60 -1.46 -8.78
C LYS A 66 -1.97 -0.95 -7.39
N GLY A 67 -1.95 0.37 -7.22
CA GLY A 67 -2.27 1.04 -5.96
C GLY A 67 -1.07 1.19 -5.02
N ALA A 68 0.13 0.77 -5.43
CA ALA A 68 1.33 1.06 -4.67
C ALA A 68 1.56 2.58 -4.56
N VAL A 69 1.87 3.03 -3.35
CA VAL A 69 2.15 4.42 -3.01
C VAL A 69 3.63 4.56 -2.71
N VAL A 70 4.29 5.51 -3.37
CA VAL A 70 5.70 5.84 -3.15
C VAL A 70 5.88 7.35 -3.13
N PHE A 71 6.86 7.82 -2.36
CA PHE A 71 7.27 9.21 -2.41
C PHE A 71 8.56 9.32 -3.21
N VAL A 72 8.55 10.13 -4.26
CA VAL A 72 9.75 10.35 -5.07
C VAL A 72 10.51 11.57 -4.60
N THR A 73 11.78 11.38 -4.24
CA THR A 73 12.63 12.43 -3.65
C THR A 73 13.34 13.30 -4.68
N SER A 74 13.59 12.78 -5.89
CA SER A 74 14.20 13.51 -6.99
C SER A 74 13.68 12.99 -8.33
N PRO A 75 13.57 13.82 -9.37
CA PRO A 75 13.10 13.39 -10.67
C PRO A 75 14.05 12.36 -11.30
N ALA A 76 13.52 11.56 -12.23
CA ALA A 76 14.34 10.66 -13.03
C ALA A 76 15.11 11.43 -14.11
N THR A 77 16.31 10.95 -14.44
CA THR A 77 17.13 11.49 -15.53
C THR A 77 16.61 11.04 -16.89
N ASN A 78 16.04 9.83 -16.95
CA ASN A 78 15.39 9.29 -18.14
C ASN A 78 13.90 9.08 -17.86
N LEU A 79 13.06 9.83 -18.55
CA LEU A 79 11.61 9.77 -18.40
C LEU A 79 11.05 8.67 -19.31
N SER A 80 10.93 7.45 -18.79
CA SER A 80 10.22 6.35 -19.46
C SER A 80 9.28 5.64 -18.50
N GLY A 81 8.13 5.17 -19.01
CA GLY A 81 7.14 4.43 -18.22
C GLY A 81 6.75 5.13 -16.91
N GLN A 82 7.10 4.50 -15.77
CA GLN A 82 6.81 4.98 -14.41
C GLN A 82 7.64 6.21 -13.99
N ALA A 83 8.75 6.50 -14.66
CA ALA A 83 9.56 7.68 -14.35
C ALA A 83 9.01 8.95 -15.00
N PHE A 84 8.25 8.84 -16.09
CA PHE A 84 7.61 9.98 -16.76
C PHE A 84 6.63 10.74 -15.85
N ILE A 85 6.05 10.07 -14.85
CA ILE A 85 5.15 10.69 -13.86
C ILE A 85 5.90 11.38 -12.71
N SER A 86 7.21 11.15 -12.58
CA SER A 86 8.06 11.76 -11.55
C SER A 86 8.98 12.83 -12.14
N GLN A 87 8.37 13.85 -12.73
CA GLN A 87 9.07 15.03 -13.25
C GLN A 87 9.41 16.05 -12.14
N SER A 88 8.82 15.86 -10.96
CA SER A 88 9.09 16.64 -9.75
C SER A 88 9.04 15.71 -8.54
N PRO A 89 9.72 16.05 -7.44
CA PRO A 89 9.53 15.37 -6.16
C PRO A 89 8.05 15.40 -5.74
N GLY A 90 7.59 14.34 -5.09
CA GLY A 90 6.21 14.25 -4.59
C GLY A 90 5.69 12.84 -4.39
N CYS A 91 4.49 12.75 -3.82
CA CYS A 91 3.75 11.50 -3.66
C CYS A 91 3.18 11.04 -5.01
N ILE A 92 3.27 9.75 -5.29
CA ILE A 92 2.75 9.12 -6.49
C ILE A 92 1.96 7.87 -6.12
N ILE A 93 0.73 7.77 -6.66
CA ILE A 93 -0.08 6.55 -6.64
C ILE A 93 0.03 5.88 -8.01
N LEU A 94 0.52 4.64 -8.04
CA LEU A 94 0.69 3.89 -9.28
C LEU A 94 -0.64 3.26 -9.72
N THR A 95 -1.32 3.88 -10.68
CA THR A 95 -2.56 3.34 -11.28
C THR A 95 -2.25 2.39 -12.45
N VAL A 96 -3.27 1.66 -12.93
CA VAL A 96 -3.12 0.75 -14.08
C VAL A 96 -2.96 1.51 -15.39
N ILE A 97 -2.08 0.93 -16.19
CA ILE A 97 -1.71 1.15 -17.59
C ILE A 97 -2.94 1.02 -18.51
N TYR A 98 -3.34 2.09 -19.21
CA TYR A 98 -4.01 1.99 -20.53
C TYR A 98 -2.99 2.51 -21.55
N GLY A 99 -2.29 1.60 -22.25
CA GLY A 99 -1.11 1.95 -23.07
C GLY A 99 0.17 2.19 -22.25
N SER A 100 1.32 2.51 -22.88
CA SER A 100 2.64 2.57 -22.23
C SER A 100 2.86 3.69 -21.19
N HIS A 101 1.83 4.40 -20.76
CA HIS A 101 1.93 5.60 -19.92
C HIS A 101 1.13 5.44 -18.62
N LEU A 102 1.78 5.70 -17.49
CA LEU A 102 1.09 5.91 -16.21
C LEU A 102 0.65 7.37 -16.11
N TYR A 103 -0.53 7.60 -15.54
CA TYR A 103 -1.07 8.95 -15.37
C TYR A 103 -0.80 9.44 -13.94
N LYS A 104 -0.15 10.60 -13.81
CA LYS A 104 -0.04 11.34 -12.54
C LYS A 104 -1.39 12.00 -12.28
N LYS A 105 -2.10 11.59 -11.23
CA LYS A 105 -3.27 12.34 -10.74
C LYS A 105 -2.77 13.37 -9.73
N THR A 106 -2.45 14.57 -10.22
CA THR A 106 -2.23 15.73 -9.37
C THR A 106 -3.62 16.28 -9.03
N HIS A 107 -3.99 16.25 -7.75
CA HIS A 107 -5.13 17.01 -7.22
C HIS A 107 -4.63 18.35 -6.74
#